data_AF-A0A316M8E8-F1
#
_entry.id   AF-A0A316M8E8-F1
#
_cell.length_a   1.000
_cell.length_b   1.000
_cell.length_c   1.000
_cell.angle_alpha   90.00
_cell.angle_beta   90.00
_cell.angle_gamma   90.00
#
_symmetry.space_group_name_H-M   'P 1'
#
loop_
_entity.id
_entity.type
_entity.pdbx_description
1 polymer ?
#
loop_
_entity_poly.entity_id
_entity_poly.type
_entity_poly.pdbx_seq_one_letter_code
_entity_poly.pdbx_strand_id
1 'polypeptide(L)'
;MKINLISFTQNGSKVSNELIDLFENKDYDIYAVGKYPFGKIKALNKSVYEFCKDSFETKADAIIIIGALGIAVRAIAGNLKNKGCDPAVIVIDDKKNFVIPVISGHIGGANALSMIIAESIGAIPVITTATDVNKKFAIDSWAVENGCSIADISKIKYVSSAILRGEDVGLICDFPIEGKLPQGLKLGNMYKVGICISTCDKKISFKNTLNLIPKEYVIDIQFKENVPYDDFKDTIDRILDDEKISPLQIIAVSSEGLKCENIHKYCIEKKIELTNNKANEILRYENINEAYKYRENGNKKIFIKECICDNIKIAISKINWRCIF
;
A
#
# COMPACT_ATOMS: atom_id res chain seq x y z
N MET A 1 -5.37 -7.06 5.68
CA MET A 1 -5.26 -5.63 6.07
C MET A 1 -5.56 -5.49 7.55
N LYS A 2 -4.94 -4.54 8.25
CA LYS A 2 -5.21 -4.18 9.65
C LYS A 2 -6.07 -2.92 9.73
N ILE A 3 -7.27 -3.03 10.28
CA ILE A 3 -8.29 -1.98 10.32
C ILE A 3 -8.66 -1.64 11.77
N ASN A 4 -8.47 -0.39 12.15
CA ASN A 4 -8.88 0.12 13.46
C ASN A 4 -10.19 0.91 13.34
N LEU A 5 -11.23 0.51 14.06
CA LEU A 5 -12.57 1.09 13.95
C LEU A 5 -13.03 1.71 15.29
N ILE A 6 -13.64 2.90 15.24
CA ILE A 6 -14.20 3.58 16.41
C ILE A 6 -15.62 4.15 16.16
N SER A 7 -16.53 3.98 17.13
CA SER A 7 -17.90 4.51 17.10
C SER A 7 -18.33 5.24 18.38
N PHE A 8 -19.28 6.18 18.27
CA PHE A 8 -19.66 7.08 19.38
C PHE A 8 -21.11 6.97 19.85
N THR A 9 -21.92 6.12 19.20
CA THR A 9 -23.37 6.06 19.30
C THR A 9 -23.85 4.62 19.24
N GLN A 10 -25.09 4.35 19.69
CA GLN A 10 -25.68 3.02 19.55
C GLN A 10 -25.88 2.61 18.07
N ASN A 11 -26.25 3.55 17.20
CA ASN A 11 -26.41 3.25 15.78
C ASN A 11 -25.06 3.05 15.10
N GLY A 12 -24.07 3.88 15.41
CA GLY A 12 -22.68 3.68 15.00
C GLY A 12 -22.14 2.29 15.36
N SER A 13 -22.45 1.77 16.56
CA SER A 13 -22.11 0.39 16.93
C SER A 13 -22.86 -0.70 16.14
N LYS A 14 -24.02 -0.41 15.52
CA LYS A 14 -24.65 -1.34 14.56
C LYS A 14 -23.85 -1.38 13.27
N VAL A 15 -23.53 -0.20 12.71
CA VAL A 15 -22.68 -0.07 11.52
C VAL A 15 -21.31 -0.72 11.74
N SER A 16 -20.71 -0.54 12.92
CA SER A 16 -19.47 -1.21 13.32
C SER A 16 -19.55 -2.74 13.19
N ASN A 17 -20.62 -3.39 13.66
CA ASN A 17 -20.74 -4.85 13.56
C ASN A 17 -20.95 -5.29 12.10
N GLU A 18 -21.78 -4.59 11.31
CA GLU A 18 -21.92 -4.86 9.86
C GLU A 18 -20.57 -4.81 9.12
N LEU A 19 -19.71 -3.86 9.48
CA LEU A 19 -18.37 -3.73 8.89
C LEU A 19 -17.37 -4.79 9.39
N ILE A 20 -17.45 -5.19 10.66
CA ILE A 20 -16.63 -6.30 11.18
C ILE A 20 -16.94 -7.57 10.39
N ASP A 21 -18.21 -7.89 10.19
CA ASP A 21 -18.61 -9.09 9.43
C ASP A 21 -18.21 -8.99 7.94
N LEU A 22 -18.29 -7.81 7.32
CA LEU A 22 -17.75 -7.57 5.96
C LEU A 22 -16.25 -7.85 5.86
N PHE A 23 -15.47 -7.41 6.85
CA PHE A 23 -14.01 -7.48 6.83
C PHE A 23 -13.47 -8.84 7.27
N GLU A 24 -14.14 -9.55 8.18
CA GLU A 24 -13.82 -10.95 8.51
C GLU A 24 -13.99 -11.87 7.28
N ASN A 25 -15.04 -11.65 6.48
CA ASN A 25 -15.24 -12.33 5.19
C ASN A 25 -14.16 -12.01 4.13
N LYS A 26 -13.23 -11.09 4.43
CA LYS A 26 -12.08 -10.73 3.58
C LYS A 26 -10.72 -11.04 4.24
N ASP A 27 -10.73 -11.76 5.37
CA ASP A 27 -9.55 -12.09 6.18
C ASP A 27 -8.73 -10.84 6.58
N TYR A 28 -9.41 -9.81 7.07
CA TYR A 28 -8.80 -8.60 7.59
C TYR A 28 -8.76 -8.63 9.13
N ASP A 29 -7.64 -8.18 9.72
CA ASP A 29 -7.50 -7.99 11.16
C ASP A 29 -8.25 -6.71 11.57
N ILE A 30 -9.28 -6.83 12.41
CA ILE A 30 -10.14 -5.70 12.80
C ILE A 30 -10.12 -5.48 14.31
N TYR A 31 -9.71 -4.28 14.72
CA TYR A 31 -9.80 -3.81 16.10
C TYR A 31 -10.88 -2.73 16.24
N ALA A 32 -12.06 -3.11 16.77
CA ALA A 32 -13.19 -2.21 16.94
C ALA A 32 -13.42 -1.80 18.41
N VAL A 33 -13.60 -0.50 18.65
CA VAL A 33 -13.99 0.09 19.94
C VAL A 33 -15.20 1.02 19.80
N GLY A 34 -15.98 1.19 20.87
CA GLY A 34 -17.14 2.07 20.83
C GLY A 34 -17.57 2.61 22.19
N LYS A 35 -18.22 3.78 22.20
CA LYS A 35 -18.82 4.37 23.41
C LYS A 35 -20.03 3.56 23.92
N TYR A 36 -20.74 2.88 23.02
CA TYR A 36 -21.87 2.00 23.32
C TYR A 36 -21.57 0.59 22.75
N PRO A 37 -20.65 -0.17 23.36
CA PRO A 37 -20.16 -1.43 22.81
C PRO A 37 -21.24 -2.52 22.89
N PHE A 38 -21.33 -3.32 21.83
CA PHE A 38 -22.04 -4.61 21.81
C PHE A 38 -21.50 -5.49 20.68
N GLY A 39 -21.80 -6.79 20.71
CA GLY A 39 -21.26 -7.74 19.75
C GLY A 39 -19.74 -7.87 19.90
N LYS A 40 -19.00 -7.72 18.80
CA LYS A 40 -17.53 -7.83 18.79
C LYS A 40 -16.79 -6.55 19.21
N ILE A 41 -17.52 -5.46 19.47
CA ILE A 41 -16.98 -4.13 19.77
C ILE A 41 -16.54 -4.03 21.24
N LYS A 42 -15.32 -3.57 21.48
CA LYS A 42 -14.78 -3.35 22.84
C LYS A 42 -15.16 -1.95 23.37
N ALA A 43 -15.18 -1.78 24.69
CA ALA A 43 -15.45 -0.47 25.29
C ALA A 43 -14.34 0.53 24.95
N LEU A 44 -14.71 1.74 24.54
CA LEU A 44 -13.78 2.85 24.34
C LEU A 44 -13.25 3.34 25.69
N ASN A 45 -11.96 3.11 25.95
CA ASN A 45 -11.29 3.41 27.23
C ASN A 45 -10.25 4.55 27.15
N LYS A 46 -10.10 5.18 25.98
CA LYS A 46 -9.14 6.26 25.69
C LYS A 46 -9.77 7.33 24.81
N SER A 47 -9.14 8.49 24.68
CA SER A 47 -9.63 9.54 23.79
C SER A 47 -9.54 9.13 22.31
N VAL A 48 -10.31 9.80 21.46
CA VAL A 48 -10.25 9.60 20.00
C VAL A 48 -8.86 9.94 19.45
N TYR A 49 -8.20 10.95 20.03
CA TYR A 49 -6.84 11.32 19.67
C TYR A 49 -5.84 10.20 19.98
N GLU A 50 -5.88 9.62 21.18
CA GLU A 50 -5.01 8.49 21.55
C GLU A 50 -5.31 7.25 20.70
N PHE A 51 -6.58 6.96 20.42
CA PHE A 51 -6.96 5.90 19.49
C PHE A 51 -6.37 6.10 18.09
N CYS A 52 -6.46 7.31 17.53
CA CYS A 52 -5.84 7.64 16.25
C CYS A 52 -4.31 7.56 16.32
N LYS A 53 -3.69 8.15 17.34
CA LYS A 53 -2.24 8.11 17.56
C LYS A 53 -1.72 6.68 17.58
N ASP A 54 -2.29 5.81 18.42
CA ASP A 54 -1.90 4.40 18.51
C ASP A 54 -2.09 3.66 17.18
N SER A 55 -3.10 4.05 16.38
CA SER A 55 -3.34 3.48 15.05
C SER A 55 -2.26 3.88 14.04
N PHE A 56 -1.77 5.12 14.09
CA PHE A 56 -0.63 5.60 13.28
C PHE A 56 0.69 4.98 13.76
N GLU A 57 0.92 4.88 15.08
CA GLU A 57 2.15 4.33 15.66
C GLU A 57 2.26 2.81 15.44
N THR A 58 1.15 2.07 15.58
CA THR A 58 1.10 0.62 15.32
C THR A 58 0.84 0.26 13.85
N LYS A 59 0.96 1.23 12.94
CA LYS A 59 0.81 1.06 11.48
C LYS A 59 -0.43 0.25 11.08
N ALA A 60 -1.61 0.71 11.47
CA ALA A 60 -2.84 0.23 10.84
C ALA A 60 -2.84 0.61 9.34
N ASP A 61 -3.48 -0.19 8.49
CA ASP A 61 -3.69 0.16 7.08
C ASP A 61 -4.82 1.18 6.93
N ALA A 62 -5.88 1.02 7.75
CA ALA A 62 -7.05 1.89 7.75
C ALA A 62 -7.56 2.22 9.15
N ILE A 63 -8.12 3.42 9.29
CA ILE A 63 -8.82 3.94 10.46
C ILE A 63 -10.24 4.33 10.02
N ILE A 64 -11.26 3.68 10.59
CA ILE A 64 -12.67 3.94 10.28
C ILE A 64 -13.33 4.61 11.49
N ILE A 65 -13.89 5.80 11.29
CA ILE A 65 -14.48 6.62 12.35
C ILE A 65 -15.97 6.81 12.06
N ILE A 66 -16.82 6.15 12.84
CA ILE A 66 -18.28 6.23 12.69
C ILE A 66 -18.82 7.35 13.58
N GLY A 67 -19.08 8.50 12.96
CA GLY A 67 -19.45 9.74 13.64
C GLY A 67 -19.20 10.99 12.79
N ALA A 68 -18.99 12.13 13.47
CA ALA A 68 -18.81 13.41 12.79
C ALA A 68 -17.40 13.59 12.21
N LEU A 69 -17.30 14.01 10.94
CA LEU A 69 -16.04 14.32 10.25
C LEU A 69 -15.14 15.29 11.04
N GLY A 70 -15.72 16.30 11.69
CA GLY A 70 -14.99 17.25 12.53
C GLY A 70 -14.37 16.64 13.80
N ILE A 71 -14.77 15.43 14.23
CA ILE A 71 -14.07 14.67 15.29
C ILE A 71 -12.84 13.99 14.68
N ALA A 72 -13.02 13.30 13.56
CA ALA A 72 -11.94 12.61 12.85
C ALA A 72 -10.79 13.54 12.48
N VAL A 73 -11.07 14.66 11.81
CA VAL A 73 -10.04 15.62 11.37
C VAL A 73 -9.23 16.16 12.55
N ARG A 74 -9.86 16.47 13.69
CA ARG A 74 -9.16 16.94 14.90
C ARG A 74 -8.34 15.83 15.56
N ALA A 75 -8.80 14.59 15.56
CA ALA A 75 -8.09 13.46 16.16
C ALA A 75 -6.86 13.03 15.36
N ILE A 76 -6.90 13.13 14.03
CA ILE A 76 -5.78 12.73 13.16
C ILE A 76 -4.74 13.85 12.93
N ALA A 77 -5.13 15.13 13.03
CA ALA A 77 -4.30 16.27 12.61
C ALA A 77 -2.87 16.27 13.15
N GLY A 78 -2.66 15.95 14.43
CA GLY A 78 -1.33 15.90 15.05
C GLY A 78 -0.46 14.70 14.67
N ASN A 79 -1.02 13.72 13.95
CA ASN A 79 -0.37 12.45 13.59
C ASN A 79 0.02 12.37 12.10
N LEU A 80 -0.50 13.28 11.25
CA LEU A 80 -0.27 13.28 9.80
C LEU A 80 1.21 13.56 9.47
N LYS A 81 1.77 12.77 8.55
CA LYS A 81 3.16 12.91 8.08
C LYS A 81 3.19 13.13 6.57
N ASN A 82 2.68 12.19 5.78
CA ASN A 82 2.55 12.31 4.32
C ASN A 82 1.74 11.15 3.70
N LYS A 83 1.25 11.38 2.48
CA LYS A 83 0.49 10.43 1.63
C LYS A 83 1.13 9.04 1.43
N GLY A 84 2.43 8.87 1.67
CA GLY A 84 3.14 7.61 1.47
C GLY A 84 3.24 6.72 2.70
N CYS A 85 2.79 7.19 3.88
CA CYS A 85 2.84 6.42 5.12
C CYS A 85 1.65 6.64 6.06
N ASP A 86 0.84 7.69 5.85
CA ASP A 86 -0.37 7.90 6.64
C ASP A 86 -1.43 6.85 6.25
N PRO A 87 -2.11 6.19 7.23
CA PRO A 87 -3.14 5.20 6.96
C PRO A 87 -4.31 5.80 6.16
N ALA A 88 -5.10 4.95 5.51
CA ALA A 88 -6.42 5.34 5.05
C ALA A 88 -7.26 5.83 6.24
N VAL A 89 -7.83 7.03 6.15
CA VAL A 89 -8.79 7.52 7.16
C VAL A 89 -10.13 7.69 6.49
N ILE A 90 -11.15 7.00 6.98
CA ILE A 90 -12.51 7.00 6.43
C ILE A 90 -13.49 7.38 7.54
N VAL A 91 -14.42 8.26 7.22
CA VAL A 91 -15.53 8.65 8.10
C VAL A 91 -16.83 8.14 7.54
N ILE A 92 -17.67 7.59 8.41
CA ILE A 92 -19.03 7.16 8.09
C ILE A 92 -19.97 7.90 9.04
N ASP A 93 -21.03 8.53 8.52
CA ASP A 93 -21.99 9.20 9.39
C ASP A 93 -22.86 8.18 10.14
N ASP A 94 -23.41 8.59 11.28
CA ASP A 94 -24.19 7.72 12.18
C ASP A 94 -25.34 6.98 11.50
N LYS A 95 -25.89 7.49 10.39
CA LYS A 95 -27.04 6.92 9.69
C LYS A 95 -26.68 6.16 8.40
N LYS A 96 -25.39 5.95 8.09
CA LYS A 96 -24.94 5.32 6.83
C LYS A 96 -25.39 6.04 5.55
N ASN A 97 -25.52 7.37 5.56
CA ASN A 97 -25.77 8.12 4.32
C ASN A 97 -24.50 8.20 3.47
N PHE A 98 -23.35 8.41 4.10
CA PHE A 98 -22.09 8.77 3.45
C PHE A 98 -20.90 7.99 3.98
N VAL A 99 -20.00 7.61 3.07
CA VAL A 99 -18.66 7.08 3.36
C VAL A 99 -17.64 8.03 2.75
N ILE A 100 -16.83 8.66 3.60
CA ILE A 100 -16.03 9.84 3.26
C ILE A 100 -14.55 9.49 3.48
N PRO A 101 -13.74 9.27 2.42
CA PRO A 101 -12.29 9.21 2.56
C PRO A 101 -11.75 10.60 2.92
N VAL A 102 -10.95 10.67 3.99
CA VAL A 102 -10.44 11.93 4.55
C VAL A 102 -8.96 12.14 4.21
N ILE A 103 -8.14 11.09 4.33
CA ILE A 103 -6.70 11.08 4.03
C ILE A 103 -6.31 9.76 3.36
N SER A 104 -5.23 9.80 2.58
CA SER A 104 -4.63 8.67 1.85
C SER A 104 -5.56 8.00 0.83
N GLY A 105 -6.31 8.82 0.08
CA GLY A 105 -7.26 8.42 -0.97
C GLY A 105 -6.77 7.37 -1.95
N HIS A 106 -5.73 7.68 -2.74
CA HIS A 106 -5.14 6.74 -3.69
C HIS A 106 -4.15 5.78 -3.02
N ILE A 107 -3.00 6.30 -2.56
CA ILE A 107 -1.84 5.46 -2.15
C ILE A 107 -2.16 4.54 -0.96
N GLY A 108 -2.87 5.05 0.06
CA GLY A 108 -3.34 4.22 1.18
C GLY A 108 -4.67 3.52 0.93
N GLY A 109 -5.25 3.63 -0.27
CA GLY A 109 -6.47 2.94 -0.66
C GLY A 109 -7.78 3.48 -0.05
N ALA A 110 -7.80 4.65 0.59
CA ALA A 110 -9.00 5.14 1.27
C ALA A 110 -10.20 5.35 0.31
N ASN A 111 -9.96 5.75 -0.95
CA ASN A 111 -11.02 5.91 -1.95
C ASN A 111 -11.60 4.54 -2.34
N ALA A 112 -10.74 3.56 -2.64
CA ALA A 112 -11.15 2.19 -2.99
C ALA A 112 -11.90 1.49 -1.84
N LEU A 113 -11.36 1.56 -0.62
CA LEU A 113 -12.00 1.01 0.57
C LEU A 113 -13.33 1.71 0.89
N SER A 114 -13.43 3.03 0.66
CA SER A 114 -14.69 3.76 0.81
C SER A 114 -15.78 3.29 -0.15
N MET A 115 -15.44 2.96 -1.41
CA MET A 115 -16.40 2.40 -2.37
C MET A 115 -16.87 1.01 -1.95
N ILE A 116 -15.96 0.11 -1.54
CA ILE A 116 -16.28 -1.24 -1.05
C ILE A 116 -17.21 -1.17 0.18
N ILE A 117 -16.89 -0.29 1.14
CA ILE A 117 -17.73 -0.08 2.33
C ILE A 117 -19.11 0.44 1.93
N ALA A 118 -19.16 1.48 1.07
CA ALA A 118 -20.40 2.12 0.68
C ALA A 118 -21.36 1.16 -0.03
N GLU A 119 -20.85 0.35 -0.97
CA GLU A 119 -21.60 -0.73 -1.62
C GLU A 119 -22.16 -1.72 -0.58
N SER A 120 -21.33 -2.18 0.36
CA SER A 120 -21.74 -3.18 1.36
C SER A 120 -22.80 -2.69 2.35
N ILE A 121 -22.82 -1.40 2.70
CA ILE A 121 -23.73 -0.87 3.73
C ILE A 121 -24.89 -0.02 3.17
N GLY A 122 -24.97 0.12 1.84
CA GLY A 122 -26.00 0.90 1.15
C GLY A 122 -25.82 2.42 1.26
N ALA A 123 -24.58 2.89 1.43
CA ALA A 123 -24.23 4.30 1.60
C ALA A 123 -23.68 4.93 0.31
N ILE A 124 -23.52 6.26 0.29
CA ILE A 124 -22.95 7.00 -0.85
C ILE A 124 -21.45 7.30 -0.59
N PRO A 125 -20.51 6.87 -1.46
CA PRO A 125 -19.10 7.22 -1.32
C PRO A 125 -18.86 8.66 -1.78
N VAL A 126 -18.31 9.51 -0.90
CA VAL A 126 -18.07 10.94 -1.17
C VAL A 126 -16.63 11.16 -1.64
N ILE A 127 -16.34 10.68 -2.86
CA ILE A 127 -15.01 10.81 -3.46
C ILE A 127 -14.84 12.24 -4.02
N THR A 128 -13.84 12.97 -3.52
CA THR A 128 -13.59 14.38 -3.87
C THR A 128 -12.26 14.63 -4.59
N THR A 129 -11.46 13.57 -4.81
CA THR A 129 -10.12 13.73 -5.41
C THR A 129 -10.24 14.11 -6.88
N ALA A 130 -9.51 15.15 -7.30
CA ALA A 130 -9.76 15.81 -8.59
C ALA A 130 -9.61 14.89 -9.82
N THR A 131 -8.70 13.92 -9.79
CA THR A 131 -8.55 12.92 -10.85
C THR A 131 -9.77 12.01 -10.96
N ASP A 132 -10.26 11.48 -9.83
CA ASP A 132 -11.47 10.64 -9.78
C ASP A 132 -12.70 11.41 -10.29
N VAL A 133 -12.92 12.62 -9.76
CA VAL A 133 -14.06 13.48 -10.12
C VAL A 133 -14.06 13.85 -11.60
N ASN A 134 -12.88 14.11 -12.18
CA ASN A 134 -12.74 14.41 -13.61
C ASN A 134 -12.60 13.15 -14.48
N LYS A 135 -12.66 11.94 -13.91
CA LYS A 135 -12.43 10.65 -14.59
C LYS A 135 -11.11 10.62 -15.39
N LYS A 136 -10.08 11.25 -14.84
CA LYS A 136 -8.74 11.34 -15.43
C LYS A 136 -7.78 10.36 -14.78
N PHE A 137 -6.78 9.94 -15.55
CA PHE A 137 -5.78 8.98 -15.12
C PHE A 137 -5.04 9.40 -13.83
N ALA A 138 -5.21 8.61 -12.77
CA ALA A 138 -4.54 8.76 -11.49
C ALA A 138 -3.30 7.85 -11.43
N ILE A 139 -2.13 8.40 -11.77
CA ILE A 139 -0.87 7.64 -11.84
C ILE A 139 -0.48 7.00 -10.50
N ASP A 140 -0.88 7.58 -9.38
CA ASP A 140 -0.60 7.08 -8.04
C ASP A 140 -1.53 5.93 -7.62
N SER A 141 -2.80 5.92 -8.06
CA SER A 141 -3.66 4.73 -7.97
C SER A 141 -3.13 3.62 -8.85
N TRP A 142 -2.86 3.91 -10.13
CA TRP A 142 -2.36 2.94 -11.11
C TRP A 142 -1.05 2.29 -10.66
N ALA A 143 -0.14 3.07 -10.06
CA ALA A 143 1.11 2.54 -9.52
C ALA A 143 0.90 1.53 -8.39
N VAL A 144 -0.04 1.80 -7.46
CA VAL A 144 -0.38 0.84 -6.40
C VAL A 144 -1.05 -0.41 -6.97
N GLU A 145 -2.04 -0.24 -7.85
CA GLU A 145 -2.80 -1.32 -8.50
C GLU A 145 -1.92 -2.22 -9.37
N ASN A 146 -0.89 -1.67 -10.02
CA ASN A 146 0.07 -2.43 -10.83
C ASN A 146 1.27 -2.95 -10.03
N GLY A 147 1.43 -2.58 -8.75
CA GLY A 147 2.57 -3.02 -7.96
C GLY A 147 3.89 -2.34 -8.29
N CYS A 148 3.87 -1.02 -8.48
CA CYS A 148 5.06 -0.20 -8.61
C CYS A 148 5.32 0.59 -7.32
N SER A 149 6.55 0.54 -6.82
CA SER A 149 7.04 1.51 -5.84
C SER A 149 7.23 2.88 -6.51
N ILE A 150 6.82 3.95 -5.83
CA ILE A 150 7.04 5.34 -6.28
C ILE A 150 8.30 5.87 -5.62
N ALA A 151 9.37 6.10 -6.39
CA ALA A 151 10.66 6.52 -5.82
C ALA A 151 10.62 7.93 -5.19
N ASP A 152 9.90 8.88 -5.81
CA ASP A 152 9.70 10.22 -5.28
C ASP A 152 8.22 10.65 -5.39
N ILE A 153 7.50 10.49 -4.28
CA ILE A 153 6.10 10.88 -4.11
C ILE A 153 5.89 12.39 -4.38
N SER A 154 6.91 13.23 -4.21
CA SER A 154 6.82 14.66 -4.50
C SER A 154 6.65 14.96 -5.99
N LYS A 155 6.99 14.01 -6.88
CA LYS A 155 6.87 14.16 -8.34
C LYS A 155 5.45 13.94 -8.85
N ILE A 156 4.62 13.17 -8.12
CA ILE A 156 3.22 12.84 -8.49
C ILE A 156 2.46 14.13 -8.84
N LYS A 157 2.60 15.17 -8.02
CA LYS A 157 1.90 16.46 -8.22
C LYS A 157 2.15 17.08 -9.60
N TYR A 158 3.33 16.91 -10.21
CA TYR A 158 3.61 17.48 -11.53
C TYR A 158 2.89 16.71 -12.63
N VAL A 159 2.91 15.37 -12.55
CA VAL A 159 2.20 14.48 -13.48
C VAL A 159 0.68 14.68 -13.37
N SER A 160 0.11 14.59 -12.16
CA SER A 160 -1.33 14.79 -11.94
C SER A 160 -1.78 16.18 -12.39
N SER A 161 -0.99 17.24 -12.14
CA SER A 161 -1.36 18.59 -12.58
C SER A 161 -1.31 18.77 -14.10
N ALA A 162 -0.38 18.13 -14.81
CA ALA A 162 -0.32 18.14 -16.27
C ALA A 162 -1.57 17.45 -16.87
N ILE A 163 -1.88 16.24 -16.40
CA ILE A 163 -3.08 15.48 -16.79
C ILE A 163 -4.36 16.30 -16.49
N LEU A 164 -4.45 16.94 -15.32
CA LEU A 164 -5.59 17.79 -14.95
C LEU A 164 -5.74 18.99 -15.90
N ARG A 165 -4.65 19.62 -16.35
CA ARG A 165 -4.66 20.67 -17.39
C ARG A 165 -4.91 20.16 -18.82
N GLY A 166 -4.87 18.84 -19.03
CA GLY A 166 -5.01 18.25 -20.37
C GLY A 166 -3.72 18.32 -21.20
N GLU A 167 -2.57 18.52 -20.55
CA GLU A 167 -1.25 18.45 -21.18
C GLU A 167 -0.84 16.99 -21.41
N ASP A 168 -0.10 16.75 -22.49
CA ASP A 168 0.53 15.45 -22.71
C ASP A 168 1.71 15.23 -21.76
N VAL A 169 1.71 14.07 -21.11
CA VAL A 169 2.75 13.54 -20.23
C VAL A 169 3.50 12.45 -20.98
N GLY A 170 4.83 12.51 -20.95
CA GLY A 170 5.67 11.48 -21.58
C GLY A 170 5.72 10.18 -20.78
N LEU A 171 5.90 9.06 -21.48
CA LEU A 171 6.10 7.73 -20.92
C LEU A 171 7.35 7.11 -21.54
N ILE A 172 8.29 6.74 -20.66
CA ILE A 172 9.35 5.79 -20.96
C ILE A 172 9.08 4.54 -20.14
N CYS A 173 9.06 3.37 -20.78
CA CYS A 173 8.89 2.08 -20.12
C CYS A 173 9.94 1.12 -20.66
N ASP A 174 10.68 0.48 -19.76
CA ASP A 174 11.68 -0.54 -20.11
C ASP A 174 11.05 -1.95 -20.23
N PHE A 175 9.72 -2.03 -20.11
CA PHE A 175 8.94 -3.27 -20.16
C PHE A 175 7.92 -3.20 -21.32
N PRO A 176 7.49 -4.36 -21.88
CA PRO A 176 6.36 -4.40 -22.80
C PRO A 176 5.11 -3.75 -22.19
N ILE A 177 4.45 -2.90 -22.99
CA ILE A 177 3.21 -2.21 -22.62
C ILE A 177 2.04 -2.95 -23.26
N GLU A 178 1.00 -3.18 -22.46
CA GLU A 178 -0.22 -3.87 -22.81
C GLU A 178 -1.44 -3.00 -22.52
N GLY A 179 -2.54 -3.26 -23.23
CA GLY A 179 -3.74 -2.44 -23.15
C GLY A 179 -3.59 -1.13 -23.91
N LYS A 180 -4.33 -0.09 -23.49
CA LYS A 180 -4.42 1.19 -24.20
C LYS A 180 -3.97 2.33 -23.30
N LEU A 181 -2.97 3.09 -23.76
CA LEU A 181 -2.48 4.26 -23.01
C LEU A 181 -3.63 5.21 -22.65
N PRO A 182 -3.73 5.64 -21.37
CA PRO A 182 -4.74 6.58 -20.92
C PRO A 182 -4.63 7.93 -21.63
N GLN A 183 -5.74 8.67 -21.67
CA GLN A 183 -5.75 10.00 -22.27
C GLN A 183 -4.75 10.93 -21.57
N GLY A 184 -3.92 11.61 -22.36
CA GLY A 184 -2.84 12.47 -21.88
C GLY A 184 -1.51 11.76 -21.64
N LEU A 185 -1.40 10.45 -21.86
CA LEU A 185 -0.13 9.72 -21.79
C LEU A 185 0.40 9.41 -23.21
N LYS A 186 1.68 9.70 -23.46
CA LYS A 186 2.34 9.59 -24.77
C LYS A 186 3.70 8.91 -24.65
N LEU A 187 4.04 7.99 -25.56
CA LEU A 187 5.37 7.38 -25.57
C LEU A 187 6.45 8.40 -25.97
N GLY A 188 7.62 8.28 -25.35
CA GLY A 188 8.82 9.05 -25.69
C GLY A 188 9.20 10.12 -24.67
N ASN A 189 10.37 10.72 -24.88
CA ASN A 189 11.06 11.63 -23.95
C ASN A 189 10.96 13.13 -24.33
N MET A 190 10.20 13.50 -25.37
CA MET A 190 10.10 14.88 -25.86
C MET A 190 9.27 15.84 -24.97
N TYR A 191 8.92 15.43 -23.75
CA TYR A 191 7.99 16.12 -22.86
C TYR A 191 8.72 16.75 -21.65
N LYS A 192 8.15 17.80 -21.05
CA LYS A 192 8.73 18.43 -19.85
C LYS A 192 8.45 17.65 -18.56
N VAL A 193 7.34 16.92 -18.54
CA VAL A 193 6.87 16.09 -17.42
C VAL A 193 6.60 14.70 -17.96
N GLY A 194 7.00 13.67 -17.22
CA GLY A 194 6.79 12.30 -17.68
C GLY A 194 6.99 11.24 -16.59
N ILE A 195 6.53 10.04 -16.90
CA ILE A 195 6.62 8.84 -16.09
C ILE A 195 7.72 7.96 -16.70
N CYS A 196 8.57 7.41 -15.85
CA CYS A 196 9.57 6.43 -16.27
C CYS A 196 9.38 5.15 -15.46
N ILE A 197 9.02 4.07 -16.16
CA ILE A 197 8.84 2.73 -15.59
C ILE A 197 10.10 1.92 -15.88
N SER A 198 10.92 1.68 -14.85
CA SER A 198 12.18 0.96 -14.99
C SER A 198 12.64 0.37 -13.65
N THR A 199 13.64 -0.50 -13.67
CA THR A 199 14.30 -0.99 -12.44
C THR A 199 15.21 0.07 -11.78
N CYS A 200 15.47 1.20 -12.46
CA CYS A 200 16.32 2.28 -11.95
C CYS A 200 15.48 3.43 -11.36
N ASP A 201 15.67 3.71 -10.07
CA ASP A 201 14.99 4.77 -9.32
C ASP A 201 15.50 6.19 -9.64
N LYS A 202 16.67 6.29 -10.27
CA LYS A 202 17.39 7.55 -10.57
C LYS A 202 17.40 7.94 -12.05
N LYS A 203 16.67 7.22 -12.90
CA LYS A 203 16.58 7.54 -14.34
C LYS A 203 15.95 8.93 -14.53
N ILE A 204 16.60 9.80 -15.31
CA ILE A 204 16.13 11.16 -15.61
C ILE A 204 15.74 11.21 -17.10
N SER A 205 14.48 10.93 -17.38
CA SER A 205 13.93 10.94 -18.75
C SER A 205 13.27 12.28 -19.12
N PHE A 206 12.94 13.10 -18.12
CA PHE A 206 12.17 14.35 -18.23
C PHE A 206 12.61 15.36 -17.15
N LYS A 207 12.38 16.66 -17.38
CA LYS A 207 12.65 17.72 -16.38
C LYS A 207 11.93 17.47 -15.04
N ASN A 208 10.70 16.95 -15.09
CA ASN A 208 10.03 16.34 -13.94
C ASN A 208 9.72 14.88 -14.28
N THR A 209 10.63 13.97 -13.92
CA THR A 209 10.43 12.53 -14.02
C THR A 209 9.77 11.99 -12.75
N LEU A 210 8.71 11.19 -12.91
CA LEU A 210 8.16 10.32 -11.87
C LEU A 210 8.66 8.90 -12.14
N ASN A 211 9.59 8.40 -11.32
CA ASN A 211 10.11 7.03 -11.44
C ASN A 211 9.19 6.05 -10.72
N LEU A 212 8.70 5.07 -11.47
CA LEU A 212 7.90 3.94 -10.99
C LEU A 212 8.71 2.65 -11.15
N ILE A 213 8.90 1.93 -10.05
CA ILE A 213 9.79 0.78 -9.95
C ILE A 213 8.92 -0.46 -9.75
N PRO A 214 8.77 -1.34 -10.76
CA PRO A 214 8.03 -2.58 -10.61
C PRO A 214 8.54 -3.44 -9.44
N LYS A 215 7.62 -3.85 -8.57
CA LYS A 215 7.87 -4.85 -7.54
C LYS A 215 7.81 -6.23 -8.18
N GLU A 216 8.92 -6.96 -8.13
CA GLU A 216 9.12 -8.24 -8.79
C GLU A 216 9.63 -9.33 -7.84
N TYR A 217 10.12 -9.00 -6.64
CA TYR A 217 10.85 -9.94 -5.80
C TYR A 217 10.16 -10.21 -4.46
N VAL A 218 10.08 -11.48 -4.07
CA VAL A 218 9.79 -11.90 -2.69
C VAL A 218 11.06 -12.53 -2.13
N ILE A 219 11.41 -12.21 -0.89
CA ILE A 219 12.68 -12.64 -0.30
C ILE A 219 12.42 -13.34 1.04
N ASP A 220 12.80 -14.62 1.13
CA ASP A 220 12.83 -15.36 2.39
C ASP A 220 14.22 -15.21 3.03
N ILE A 221 14.29 -14.80 4.29
CA ILE A 221 15.56 -14.63 5.03
C ILE A 221 15.60 -15.61 6.21
N GLN A 222 16.69 -16.36 6.31
CA GLN A 222 17.00 -17.29 7.40
C GLN A 222 18.39 -16.99 7.93
N PHE A 223 18.59 -16.93 9.25
CA PHE A 223 19.90 -16.65 9.83
C PHE A 223 19.98 -17.20 11.27
N LYS A 224 21.18 -17.37 11.80
CA LYS A 224 21.39 -17.85 13.18
C LYS A 224 21.10 -16.75 14.20
N GLU A 225 20.80 -17.13 15.44
CA GLU A 225 20.61 -16.17 16.54
C GLU A 225 21.85 -15.28 16.78
N ASN A 226 21.63 -14.08 17.32
CA ASN A 226 22.65 -13.12 17.74
C ASN A 226 23.53 -12.49 16.65
N VAL A 227 23.07 -12.42 15.39
CA VAL A 227 23.73 -11.58 14.35
C VAL A 227 23.47 -10.08 14.64
N PRO A 228 24.51 -9.22 14.73
CA PRO A 228 24.34 -7.77 14.86
C PRO A 228 23.56 -7.16 13.70
N TYR A 229 22.80 -6.08 13.95
CA TYR A 229 21.96 -5.48 12.91
C TYR A 229 22.77 -4.96 11.71
N ASP A 230 23.92 -4.36 11.95
CA ASP A 230 24.72 -3.75 10.87
C ASP A 230 25.32 -4.84 9.96
N ASP A 231 25.90 -5.90 10.54
CA ASP A 231 26.35 -7.09 9.79
C ASP A 231 25.21 -7.75 8.99
N PHE A 232 24.02 -7.82 9.59
CA PHE A 232 22.81 -8.37 8.95
C PHE A 232 22.38 -7.52 7.75
N LYS A 233 22.29 -6.21 7.95
CA LYS A 233 21.90 -5.23 6.93
C LYS A 233 22.91 -5.20 5.78
N ASP A 234 24.19 -5.08 6.07
CA ASP A 234 25.26 -4.96 5.07
C ASP A 234 25.39 -6.26 4.25
N THR A 235 25.12 -7.42 4.86
CA THR A 235 25.07 -8.70 4.14
C THR A 235 23.87 -8.78 3.20
N ILE A 236 22.67 -8.34 3.61
CA ILE A 236 21.50 -8.33 2.73
C ILE A 236 21.70 -7.31 1.60
N ASP A 237 22.12 -6.08 1.92
CA ASP A 237 22.34 -5.02 0.94
C ASP A 237 23.39 -5.45 -0.10
N ARG A 238 24.50 -6.08 0.32
CA ARG A 238 25.50 -6.68 -0.59
C ARG A 238 24.91 -7.76 -1.50
N ILE A 239 24.12 -8.69 -0.97
CA ILE A 239 23.47 -9.73 -1.79
C ILE A 239 22.49 -9.11 -2.79
N LEU A 240 21.75 -8.07 -2.40
CA LEU A 240 20.86 -7.34 -3.30
C LEU A 240 21.62 -6.59 -4.40
N ASP A 241 22.74 -5.94 -4.06
CA ASP A 241 23.60 -5.23 -5.02
C ASP A 241 24.28 -6.19 -6.02
N ASP A 242 24.75 -7.36 -5.56
CA ASP A 242 25.32 -8.42 -6.40
C ASP A 242 24.28 -8.96 -7.41
N GLU A 243 23.02 -9.14 -6.99
CA GLU A 243 21.90 -9.49 -7.87
C GLU A 243 21.32 -8.30 -8.66
N LYS A 244 21.76 -7.07 -8.37
CA LYS A 244 21.26 -5.80 -8.93
C LYS A 244 19.76 -5.56 -8.70
N ILE A 245 19.28 -5.96 -7.51
CA ILE A 245 17.89 -5.80 -7.09
C ILE A 245 17.77 -4.57 -6.18
N SER A 246 17.04 -3.55 -6.62
CA SER A 246 16.73 -2.43 -5.73
C SER A 246 15.76 -2.88 -4.63
N PRO A 247 15.91 -2.42 -3.36
CA PRO A 247 14.90 -2.61 -2.32
C PRO A 247 13.49 -2.16 -2.72
N LEU A 248 13.37 -1.18 -3.64
CA LEU A 248 12.08 -0.73 -4.19
C LEU A 248 11.38 -1.76 -5.09
N GLN A 249 12.11 -2.78 -5.57
CA GLN A 249 11.55 -3.89 -6.34
C GLN A 249 11.07 -5.07 -5.46
N ILE A 250 11.26 -4.97 -4.13
CA ILE A 250 10.82 -6.02 -3.22
C ILE A 250 9.33 -5.83 -2.91
N ILE A 251 8.56 -6.88 -3.17
CA ILE A 251 7.15 -7.03 -2.82
C ILE A 251 7.05 -7.12 -1.31
N ALA A 252 7.63 -8.17 -0.73
CA ALA A 252 7.68 -8.43 0.69
C ALA A 252 8.92 -9.26 1.10
N VAL A 253 9.27 -9.19 2.38
CA VAL A 253 10.22 -10.09 3.05
C VAL A 253 9.44 -11.07 3.93
N SER A 254 9.87 -12.33 3.91
CA SER A 254 9.35 -13.44 4.71
C SER A 254 10.47 -14.07 5.55
N SER A 255 10.12 -14.76 6.63
CA SER A 255 11.05 -15.44 7.52
C SER A 255 10.35 -16.54 8.29
N GLU A 256 10.90 -17.75 8.25
CA GLU A 256 10.47 -18.82 9.16
C GLU A 256 11.00 -18.51 10.57
N GLY A 257 10.11 -18.37 11.55
CA GLY A 257 10.47 -17.98 12.93
C GLY A 257 10.15 -16.53 13.24
N LEU A 258 8.89 -16.27 13.58
CA LEU A 258 8.39 -14.96 14.04
C LEU A 258 9.08 -14.52 15.35
N LYS A 259 9.98 -13.52 15.26
CA LYS A 259 10.34 -12.47 16.25
C LYS A 259 11.77 -11.89 16.13
N CYS A 260 12.39 -11.88 14.94
CA CYS A 260 13.63 -11.12 14.80
C CYS A 260 13.40 -9.60 14.68
N GLU A 261 14.02 -8.85 15.58
CA GLU A 261 14.11 -7.39 15.55
C GLU A 261 14.83 -6.88 14.29
N ASN A 262 15.89 -7.56 13.82
CA ASN A 262 16.66 -7.14 12.65
C ASN A 262 15.83 -7.12 11.36
N ILE A 263 15.01 -8.16 11.11
CA ILE A 263 14.13 -8.20 9.92
C ILE A 263 13.12 -7.04 9.98
N HIS A 264 12.48 -6.84 11.14
CA HIS A 264 11.54 -5.73 11.32
C HIS A 264 12.22 -4.38 11.08
N LYS A 265 13.39 -4.15 11.68
CA LYS A 265 14.17 -2.92 11.55
C LYS A 265 14.60 -2.67 10.10
N TYR A 266 15.06 -3.70 9.39
CA TYR A 266 15.44 -3.62 7.97
C TYR A 266 14.25 -3.28 7.07
N CYS A 267 13.11 -3.98 7.25
CA CYS A 267 11.90 -3.71 6.48
C CYS A 267 11.37 -2.29 6.74
N ILE A 268 11.43 -1.81 7.99
CA ILE A 268 11.07 -0.44 8.35
C ILE A 268 12.00 0.59 7.70
N GLU A 269 13.32 0.37 7.74
CA GLU A 269 14.33 1.27 7.17
C GLU A 269 14.21 1.38 5.65
N LYS A 270 14.05 0.24 4.97
CA LYS A 270 13.94 0.13 3.51
C LYS A 270 12.52 0.36 2.96
N LYS A 271 11.51 0.49 3.84
CA LYS A 271 10.07 0.62 3.52
C LYS A 271 9.52 -0.58 2.72
N ILE A 272 9.97 -1.78 3.10
CA ILE A 272 9.50 -3.05 2.53
C ILE A 272 8.39 -3.61 3.42
N GLU A 273 7.44 -4.32 2.81
CA GLU A 273 6.39 -5.04 3.52
C GLU A 273 6.95 -6.30 4.18
N LEU A 274 6.60 -6.53 5.45
CA LEU A 274 6.98 -7.74 6.18
C LEU A 274 5.75 -8.64 6.32
N THR A 275 5.91 -9.92 6.00
CA THR A 275 4.82 -10.90 6.06
C THR A 275 5.27 -12.21 6.70
N ASN A 276 4.31 -12.91 7.28
CA ASN A 276 4.51 -14.20 7.95
C ASN A 276 4.24 -15.39 7.02
N ASN A 277 3.64 -15.13 5.86
CA ASN A 277 3.39 -16.14 4.83
C ASN A 277 4.73 -16.47 4.16
N LYS A 278 4.97 -17.74 3.84
CA LYS A 278 6.18 -18.15 3.10
C LYS A 278 6.13 -17.54 1.68
N ALA A 279 7.27 -17.31 1.01
CA ALA A 279 7.23 -16.88 -0.40
C ALA A 279 6.35 -17.80 -1.26
N ASN A 280 6.38 -19.11 -1.01
CA ASN A 280 5.51 -20.07 -1.70
C ASN A 280 4.01 -19.87 -1.50
N GLU A 281 3.55 -19.26 -0.41
CA GLU A 281 2.12 -18.97 -0.13
C GLU A 281 1.70 -17.64 -0.76
N ILE A 282 2.56 -16.61 -0.65
CA ILE A 282 2.44 -15.33 -1.37
C ILE A 282 2.36 -15.55 -2.88
N LEU A 283 3.18 -16.46 -3.41
CA LEU A 283 3.22 -16.87 -4.82
C LEU A 283 2.12 -17.86 -5.22
N ARG A 284 1.29 -18.35 -4.28
CA ARG A 284 0.19 -19.31 -4.51
C ARG A 284 -1.18 -18.78 -4.08
N TYR A 285 -1.30 -17.46 -3.96
CA TYR A 285 -2.55 -16.71 -3.78
C TYR A 285 -3.14 -16.71 -2.38
N GLU A 286 -2.25 -16.67 -1.38
CA GLU A 286 -2.58 -16.45 0.03
C GLU A 286 -1.50 -15.56 0.70
N ASN A 287 -1.58 -14.22 0.77
CA ASN A 287 -2.24 -13.23 -0.11
C ASN A 287 -1.43 -11.90 -0.08
N ILE A 288 -1.36 -11.15 -1.19
CA ILE A 288 -0.96 -9.71 -1.27
C ILE A 288 -1.87 -9.10 -2.35
N ASN A 289 -3.02 -8.59 -1.92
CA ASN A 289 -4.29 -8.48 -2.66
C ASN A 289 -4.16 -8.13 -4.16
N GLU A 290 -4.03 -9.09 -5.08
CA GLU A 290 -4.05 -10.54 -4.88
C GLU A 290 -3.08 -11.16 -5.90
N ALA A 291 -1.78 -11.03 -5.60
CA ALA A 291 -0.66 -11.11 -6.54
C ALA A 291 -0.87 -10.28 -7.83
N TYR A 292 -1.43 -9.07 -7.67
CA TYR A 292 -1.88 -8.17 -8.74
C TYR A 292 -2.85 -8.81 -9.78
N LYS A 293 -3.59 -9.85 -9.35
CA LYS A 293 -4.82 -10.42 -9.94
C LYS A 293 -4.70 -10.95 -11.38
N TYR A 294 -3.96 -12.05 -11.50
CA TYR A 294 -3.82 -12.97 -12.67
C TYR A 294 -2.91 -12.54 -13.82
N ARG A 295 -1.64 -12.97 -13.77
CA ARG A 295 -0.70 -13.05 -14.90
C ARG A 295 -0.37 -14.51 -15.28
N GLU A 296 -1.37 -15.39 -15.28
CA GLU A 296 -1.28 -16.76 -15.82
C GLU A 296 -1.27 -16.76 -17.36
N ASN A 297 -0.86 -17.82 -18.10
CA ASN A 297 -0.49 -19.18 -17.72
C ASN A 297 0.74 -19.62 -18.56
N GLY A 298 1.85 -20.02 -17.94
CA GLY A 298 3.09 -20.27 -18.70
C GLY A 298 4.31 -20.69 -17.87
N ASN A 299 4.23 -21.85 -17.22
CA ASN A 299 5.29 -22.52 -16.47
C ASN A 299 5.91 -21.77 -15.27
N LYS A 300 5.76 -22.39 -14.09
CA LYS A 300 6.50 -22.07 -12.87
C LYS A 300 8.02 -22.11 -13.10
N LYS A 301 8.62 -20.96 -13.42
CA LYS A 301 10.03 -20.68 -13.15
C LYS A 301 10.12 -19.62 -12.05
N ILE A 302 9.75 -20.07 -10.85
CA ILE A 302 10.24 -19.43 -9.62
C ILE A 302 11.76 -19.67 -9.65
N PHE A 303 12.52 -18.67 -10.08
CA PHE A 303 13.97 -18.72 -9.92
C PHE A 303 14.25 -18.47 -8.45
N ILE A 304 14.32 -19.55 -7.67
CA ILE A 304 14.79 -19.51 -6.28
C ILE A 304 16.31 -19.46 -6.35
N LYS A 305 16.89 -18.26 -6.17
CA LYS A 305 18.33 -18.16 -5.91
C LYS A 305 18.53 -18.24 -4.41
N GLU A 306 19.20 -19.30 -3.96
CA GLU A 306 19.70 -19.37 -2.58
C GLU A 306 21.10 -18.75 -2.54
N CYS A 307 21.22 -17.62 -1.85
CA CYS A 307 22.50 -16.99 -1.52
C CYS A 307 22.78 -17.28 -0.04
N ILE A 308 23.95 -17.84 0.25
CA ILE A 308 24.43 -18.01 1.64
C ILE A 308 25.65 -17.13 1.79
N CYS A 309 25.62 -16.21 2.75
CA CYS A 309 26.80 -15.47 3.16
C CYS A 309 26.86 -15.41 4.69
N ASP A 310 28.04 -15.70 5.23
CA ASP A 310 28.31 -15.71 6.66
C ASP A 310 27.34 -16.64 7.41
N ASN A 311 26.46 -16.09 8.27
CA ASN A 311 25.42 -16.85 8.98
C ASN A 311 24.00 -16.58 8.46
N ILE A 312 23.87 -16.01 7.25
CA ILE A 312 22.61 -15.61 6.63
C ILE A 312 22.41 -16.37 5.31
N LYS A 313 21.25 -17.00 5.19
CA LYS A 313 20.73 -17.60 3.96
C LYS A 313 19.56 -16.76 3.48
N ILE A 314 19.59 -16.38 2.21
CA ILE A 314 18.53 -15.62 1.54
C ILE A 314 18.05 -16.45 0.35
N ALA A 315 16.74 -16.71 0.27
CA ALA A 315 16.11 -17.25 -0.92
C ALA A 315 15.34 -16.15 -1.64
N ILE A 316 15.79 -15.78 -2.84
CA ILE A 316 15.17 -14.74 -3.66
C ILE A 316 14.27 -15.41 -4.68
N SER A 317 12.99 -15.03 -4.72
CA SER A 317 12.01 -15.49 -5.71
C SER A 317 11.54 -14.33 -6.59
N LYS A 318 11.45 -14.52 -7.90
CA LYS A 318 10.98 -13.51 -8.86
C LYS A 318 9.59 -13.82 -9.45
N ILE A 319 8.76 -12.78 -9.56
CA ILE A 319 7.53 -12.69 -10.36
C ILE A 319 7.85 -11.83 -11.60
N ASN A 320 7.37 -12.24 -12.78
CA ASN A 320 7.51 -11.42 -13.99
C ASN A 320 6.45 -10.31 -14.02
N TRP A 321 6.88 -9.05 -13.97
CA TRP A 321 5.98 -7.91 -14.05
C TRP A 321 5.66 -7.50 -15.50
N ARG A 322 4.46 -6.95 -15.72
CA ARG A 322 3.92 -6.52 -17.03
C ARG A 322 3.26 -5.15 -16.88
N CYS A 323 3.52 -4.22 -17.80
CA CYS A 323 2.93 -2.89 -17.78
C CYS A 323 1.55 -2.93 -18.45
N ILE A 324 0.47 -2.79 -17.69
CA ILE A 324 -0.91 -2.90 -18.19
C ILE A 324 -1.65 -1.58 -17.97
N PHE A 325 -2.32 -1.07 -19.00
CA PHE A 325 -3.17 0.15 -18.95
C PHE A 325 -4.60 -0.11 -19.43
#